data_AF-A0A3D4LN54-F1
#
_entry.id   AF-A0A3D4LN54-F1
#
_cell.length_a   1.000
_cell.length_b   1.000
_cell.length_c   1.000
_cell.angle_alpha   90.00
_cell.angle_beta   90.00
_cell.angle_gamma   90.00
#
_symmetry.space_group_name_H-M   'P 1'
#
loop_
_entity.id
_entity.type
_entity.pdbx_description
1 polymer ?
#
loop_
_entity_poly.entity_id
_entity_poly.type
_entity_poly.pdbx_seq_one_letter_code
_entity_poly.pdbx_strand_id
1 'polypeptide(L)'
;MRIQHNINALNSLRQLGINNTNTGKNLEKLSSGYRINRAGDDAAGLAISEKMRGQIRGLEQAQQNAEDGISLIQTAEGGLNETHAILQRMRELAVQSSNGTYQDEVDRVNLNKEVEALKSEIDRIANSTQFNKINLLDGSLGKPEMSAEFATAATVADVAATKGTYTITSSTTSDAASANIFKLSFINEKGESKVVDIDYSVGATDTADQVATKLEAALKANSDITSNFDVTREGAVITLESKTAGTDGASVYASSNTEGTTTANNVVGSAGVTAADAKKTIVATAVIKGDKLSIAGKTYEFYDPADSTSKVADGNIGVAIGADADGSNANLLAALKKEGGIVNV
;
A
#
# COMPACT_ATOMS: atom_id res chain seq x y z
N MET A 1 -86.96 39.55 -6.51
CA MET A 1 -86.37 38.72 -5.44
C MET A 1 -86.92 37.30 -5.55
N ARG A 2 -86.06 36.27 -5.54
CA ARG A 2 -86.47 34.86 -5.52
C ARG A 2 -86.30 34.31 -4.09
N ILE A 3 -87.32 33.67 -3.53
CA ILE A 3 -87.34 33.21 -2.11
C ILE A 3 -86.68 31.83 -1.96
N GLN A 4 -86.68 30.99 -3.00
CA GLN A 4 -86.17 29.61 -2.95
C GLN A 4 -84.64 29.49 -2.84
N HIS A 5 -83.89 30.54 -3.19
CA HIS A 5 -82.42 30.52 -3.10
C HIS A 5 -81.91 31.82 -2.48
N ASN A 6 -81.14 31.69 -1.40
CA ASN A 6 -80.44 32.81 -0.78
C ASN A 6 -78.96 32.76 -1.14
N ILE A 7 -78.62 33.44 -2.24
CA ILE A 7 -77.25 33.45 -2.79
C ILE A 7 -76.26 34.12 -1.83
N ASN A 8 -76.70 35.14 -1.08
CA ASN A 8 -75.86 35.82 -0.09
C ASN A 8 -75.50 34.87 1.07
N ALA A 9 -76.47 34.13 1.61
CA ALA A 9 -76.21 33.14 2.65
C ALA A 9 -75.29 32.00 2.15
N LEU A 10 -75.47 31.53 0.91
CA LEU A 10 -74.59 30.52 0.30
C LEU A 10 -73.15 31.03 0.11
N ASN A 11 -72.98 32.31 -0.23
CA ASN A 11 -71.66 32.92 -0.32
C ASN A 11 -71.00 33.03 1.07
N SER A 12 -71.73 33.52 2.08
CA SER A 12 -71.25 33.57 3.46
C SER A 12 -70.86 32.18 4.00
N LEU A 13 -71.64 31.13 3.70
CA LEU A 13 -71.32 29.76 4.09
C LEU A 13 -70.05 29.25 3.40
N ARG A 14 -69.87 29.53 2.10
CA ARG A 14 -68.64 29.18 1.37
C ARG A 14 -67.41 29.87 1.99
N GLN A 15 -67.52 31.15 2.31
CA GLN A 15 -66.42 31.91 2.92
C GLN A 15 -66.10 31.41 4.34
N LEU A 16 -67.11 31.05 5.13
CA LEU A 16 -66.93 30.44 6.46
C LEU A 16 -66.23 29.09 6.35
N GLY A 17 -66.59 28.25 5.36
CA GLY A 17 -65.92 26.97 5.10
C GLY A 17 -64.43 27.13 4.76
N ILE A 18 -64.08 28.12 3.93
CA ILE A 18 -62.68 28.45 3.63
C ILE A 18 -61.94 28.92 4.89
N ASN A 19 -62.55 29.78 5.71
CA ASN A 19 -61.95 30.29 6.94
C ASN A 19 -61.70 29.18 7.97
N ASN A 20 -62.68 28.29 8.19
CA ASN A 20 -62.52 27.12 9.07
C ASN A 20 -61.39 26.20 8.59
N THR A 21 -61.27 25.97 7.28
CA THR A 21 -60.18 25.16 6.71
C THR A 21 -58.81 25.80 6.95
N ASN A 22 -58.69 27.12 6.75
CA ASN A 22 -57.45 27.86 6.98
C ASN A 22 -57.08 27.91 8.47
N THR A 23 -58.06 28.10 9.35
CA THR A 23 -57.87 28.06 10.81
C THR A 23 -57.40 26.67 11.26
N GLY A 24 -58.00 25.60 10.71
CA GLY A 24 -57.56 24.23 10.95
C GLY A 24 -56.10 24.00 10.55
N LYS A 25 -55.68 24.48 9.36
CA LYS A 25 -54.28 24.40 8.91
C LYS A 25 -53.32 25.18 9.82
N ASN A 26 -53.73 26.36 10.29
CA ASN A 26 -52.89 27.16 11.20
C ASN A 26 -52.73 26.46 12.56
N LEU A 27 -53.80 25.86 13.09
CA LEU A 27 -53.73 25.07 14.32
C LEU A 27 -52.86 23.81 14.15
N GLU A 28 -52.92 23.14 12.99
CA GLU A 28 -52.05 21.99 12.67
C GLU A 28 -50.57 22.41 12.69
N LYS A 29 -50.22 23.54 12.07
CA LYS A 29 -48.85 24.09 12.08
C LYS A 29 -48.41 24.46 13.50
N LEU A 30 -49.27 25.15 14.25
CA LEU A 30 -48.98 25.53 15.63
C LEU A 30 -48.76 24.31 16.53
N SER A 31 -49.58 23.27 16.40
CA SER A 31 -49.47 22.04 17.19
C SER A 31 -48.24 21.21 16.83
N SER A 32 -47.83 21.22 15.56
CA SER A 32 -46.66 20.46 15.09
C SER A 32 -45.33 21.17 15.33
N GLY A 33 -45.34 22.50 15.47
CA GLY A 33 -44.13 23.34 15.46
C GLY A 33 -43.46 23.47 14.08
N TYR A 34 -43.96 22.81 13.04
CA TYR A 34 -43.41 22.87 11.68
C TYR A 34 -44.24 23.76 10.77
N ARG A 35 -43.55 24.56 9.94
CA ARG A 35 -44.19 25.46 8.97
C ARG A 35 -44.77 24.71 7.76
N ILE A 36 -44.17 23.57 7.40
CA ILE A 36 -44.54 22.73 6.24
C ILE A 36 -44.84 21.32 6.77
N ASN A 37 -46.13 20.96 6.84
CA ASN A 37 -46.57 19.64 7.34
C ASN A 37 -46.98 18.68 6.22
N ARG A 38 -47.31 19.21 5.03
CA ARG A 38 -47.81 18.44 3.89
C ARG A 38 -47.14 18.93 2.62
N ALA A 39 -46.96 18.04 1.64
CA ALA A 39 -46.41 18.39 0.33
C ALA A 39 -47.22 19.46 -0.41
N GLY A 40 -48.52 19.59 -0.09
CA GLY A 40 -49.39 20.62 -0.67
C GLY A 40 -49.16 22.04 -0.14
N ASP A 41 -48.41 22.22 0.96
CA ASP A 41 -48.09 23.56 1.48
C ASP A 41 -46.85 24.15 0.77
N ASP A 42 -45.81 23.34 0.57
CA ASP A 42 -44.58 23.69 -0.17
C ASP A 42 -43.81 22.41 -0.54
N ALA A 43 -43.98 21.93 -1.77
CA ALA A 43 -43.36 20.69 -2.22
C ALA A 43 -41.83 20.80 -2.33
N ALA A 44 -41.32 21.95 -2.79
CA ALA A 44 -39.89 22.18 -2.93
C ALA A 44 -39.23 22.36 -1.56
N GLY A 45 -39.84 23.12 -0.66
CA GLY A 45 -39.38 23.29 0.71
C GLY A 45 -39.37 21.96 1.49
N LEU A 46 -40.39 21.12 1.32
CA LEU A 46 -40.42 19.78 1.91
C LEU A 46 -39.28 18.92 1.38
N ALA A 47 -39.07 18.87 0.06
CA ALA A 47 -38.00 18.07 -0.55
C ALA A 47 -36.59 18.50 -0.08
N ILE A 48 -36.34 19.81 0.00
CA ILE A 48 -35.07 20.34 0.53
C ILE A 48 -34.92 20.01 2.02
N SER A 49 -36.00 20.13 2.80
CA SER A 49 -35.97 19.83 4.24
C SER A 49 -35.70 18.36 4.53
N GLU A 50 -36.26 17.44 3.73
CA GLU A 50 -35.98 16.00 3.84
C GLU A 50 -34.56 15.67 3.39
N LYS A 51 -34.06 16.32 2.34
CA LYS A 51 -32.65 16.21 1.94
C LYS A 51 -31.71 16.64 3.07
N MET A 52 -31.97 17.80 3.69
CA MET A 52 -31.19 18.28 4.83
C MET A 52 -31.31 17.35 6.03
N ARG A 53 -32.51 16.83 6.34
CA ARG A 53 -32.70 15.84 7.42
C ARG A 53 -31.95 14.53 7.14
N GLY A 54 -31.84 14.11 5.88
CA GLY A 54 -31.00 12.99 5.46
C GLY A 54 -29.52 13.28 5.64
N GLN A 55 -29.07 14.47 5.23
CA GLN A 55 -27.68 14.91 5.41
C GLN A 55 -27.31 15.02 6.89
N ILE A 56 -28.17 15.59 7.74
CA ILE A 56 -27.92 15.69 9.19
C ILE A 56 -27.76 14.30 9.80
N ARG A 57 -28.67 13.36 9.52
CA ARG A 57 -28.55 11.98 10.00
C ARG A 57 -27.28 11.30 9.48
N GLY A 58 -26.90 11.56 8.23
CA GLY A 58 -25.65 11.06 7.65
C GLY A 58 -24.42 11.64 8.35
N LEU A 59 -24.43 12.93 8.69
CA LEU A 59 -23.35 13.60 9.42
C LEU A 59 -23.27 13.13 10.88
N GLU A 60 -24.40 12.92 11.56
CA GLU A 60 -24.45 12.35 12.91
C GLU A 60 -23.81 10.96 12.93
N GLN A 61 -24.17 10.09 11.98
CA GLN A 61 -23.53 8.78 11.85
C GLN A 61 -22.04 8.90 11.50
N ALA A 62 -21.66 9.83 10.62
CA ALA A 62 -20.26 10.05 10.29
C ALA A 62 -19.43 10.54 11.49
N GLN A 63 -20.03 11.36 12.37
CA GLN A 63 -19.41 11.77 13.63
C GLN A 63 -19.19 10.57 14.54
N GLN A 64 -20.20 9.71 14.74
CA GLN A 64 -20.03 8.50 15.54
C GLN A 64 -18.94 7.57 14.97
N ASN A 65 -18.91 7.39 13.64
CA ASN A 65 -17.87 6.61 12.98
C ASN A 65 -16.47 7.23 13.18
N ALA A 66 -16.36 8.56 13.23
CA ALA A 66 -15.10 9.25 13.51
C ALA A 66 -14.67 9.05 14.97
N GLU A 67 -15.60 9.06 15.93
CA GLU A 67 -15.33 8.76 17.35
C GLU A 67 -14.84 7.30 17.54
N ASP A 68 -15.43 6.35 16.81
CA ASP A 68 -14.94 4.96 16.76
C ASP A 68 -13.54 4.88 16.15
N GLY A 69 -13.28 5.66 15.09
CA GLY A 69 -11.94 5.79 14.49
C GLY A 69 -10.89 6.34 15.46
N ILE A 70 -11.25 7.34 16.28
CA ILE A 70 -10.38 7.86 17.34
C ILE A 70 -10.09 6.77 18.36
N SER A 71 -11.10 6.01 18.77
CA SER A 71 -10.97 4.92 19.75
C SER A 71 -10.05 3.79 19.22
N LEU A 72 -10.16 3.48 17.93
CA LEU A 72 -9.27 2.55 17.25
C LEU A 72 -7.82 3.04 17.28
N ILE A 73 -7.58 4.31 16.91
CA ILE A 73 -6.24 4.91 16.91
C ILE A 73 -5.64 4.92 18.31
N GLN A 74 -6.41 5.28 19.34
CA GLN A 74 -5.94 5.26 20.73
C GLN A 74 -5.56 3.86 21.21
N THR A 75 -6.30 2.84 20.78
CA THR A 75 -5.97 1.44 21.09
C THR A 75 -4.64 1.04 20.43
N ALA A 76 -4.42 1.44 19.18
CA ALA A 76 -3.15 1.23 18.50
C ALA A 76 -2.00 2.01 19.16
N GLU A 77 -2.22 3.26 19.55
CA GLU A 77 -1.24 4.11 20.24
C GLU A 77 -0.85 3.52 21.60
N GLY A 78 -1.80 2.98 22.36
CA GLY A 78 -1.53 2.27 23.61
C GLY A 78 -0.60 1.06 23.40
N GLY A 79 -0.87 0.24 22.38
CA GLY A 79 0.01 -0.86 22.00
C GLY A 79 1.41 -0.39 21.59
N LEU A 80 1.50 0.67 20.78
CA LEU A 80 2.77 1.22 20.33
C LEU A 80 3.59 1.85 21.48
N ASN A 81 2.95 2.48 22.47
CA ASN A 81 3.63 3.00 23.65
C ASN A 81 4.35 1.89 24.44
N GLU A 82 3.72 0.73 24.60
CA GLU A 82 4.37 -0.44 25.21
C GLU A 82 5.54 -0.94 24.36
N THR A 83 5.38 -1.02 23.03
CA THR A 83 6.51 -1.37 22.15
C THR A 83 7.66 -0.37 22.25
N HIS A 84 7.38 0.92 22.41
CA HIS A 84 8.40 1.95 22.58
C HIS A 84 9.17 1.78 23.89
N ALA A 85 8.48 1.48 24.99
CA ALA A 85 9.12 1.19 26.28
C ALA A 85 10.02 -0.06 26.19
N ILE A 86 9.56 -1.12 25.52
CA ILE A 86 10.35 -2.33 25.29
C ILE A 86 11.58 -2.02 24.44
N LEU A 87 11.45 -1.25 23.37
CA LEU A 87 12.59 -0.86 22.51
C LEU A 87 13.62 0.00 23.26
N GLN A 88 13.18 0.88 24.16
CA GLN A 88 14.09 1.60 25.05
C GLN A 88 14.88 0.63 25.94
N ARG A 89 14.22 -0.36 26.53
CA ARG A 89 14.88 -1.40 27.32
C ARG A 89 15.85 -2.24 26.49
N MET A 90 15.47 -2.63 25.28
CA MET A 90 16.37 -3.34 24.34
C MET A 90 17.61 -2.50 24.00
N ARG A 91 17.45 -1.18 23.84
CA ARG A 91 18.58 -0.26 23.61
C ARG A 91 19.51 -0.20 24.83
N GLU A 92 18.96 -0.13 26.04
CA GLU A 92 19.77 -0.19 27.28
C GLU A 92 20.60 -1.48 27.34
N LEU A 93 19.97 -2.63 27.06
CA LEU A 93 20.65 -3.93 27.02
C LEU A 93 21.74 -3.98 25.95
N ALA A 94 21.49 -3.37 24.77
CA ALA A 94 22.49 -3.29 23.70
C ALA A 94 23.71 -2.44 24.10
N VAL A 95 23.49 -1.28 24.73
CA VAL A 95 24.59 -0.44 25.25
C VAL A 95 25.33 -1.15 26.37
N GLN A 96 24.61 -1.83 27.27
CA GLN A 96 25.19 -2.63 28.34
C GLN A 96 26.08 -3.74 27.76
N SER A 97 25.59 -4.50 26.78
CA SER A 97 26.35 -5.55 26.10
C SER A 97 27.55 -5.01 25.30
N SER A 98 27.54 -3.75 24.90
CA SER A 98 28.64 -3.10 24.17
C SER A 98 29.82 -2.73 25.08
N ASN A 99 29.64 -2.71 26.41
CA ASN A 99 30.73 -2.44 27.33
C ASN A 99 31.70 -3.64 27.40
N GLY A 100 33.00 -3.38 27.21
CA GLY A 100 34.06 -4.40 27.17
C GLY A 100 34.36 -5.10 28.49
N THR A 101 33.74 -4.66 29.60
CA THR A 101 33.85 -5.31 30.92
C THR A 101 33.03 -6.59 31.05
N TYR A 102 32.04 -6.81 30.19
CA TYR A 102 31.32 -8.09 30.11
C TYR A 102 32.16 -9.09 29.31
N GLN A 103 33.16 -9.65 29.98
CA GLN A 103 33.96 -10.78 29.51
C GLN A 103 33.40 -12.04 30.16
N ASP A 104 32.35 -12.60 29.56
CA ASP A 104 32.00 -14.02 29.71
C ASP A 104 30.90 -14.37 28.70
N GLU A 105 31.03 -15.52 28.03
CA GLU A 105 30.00 -16.08 27.15
C GLU A 105 28.64 -16.17 27.87
N VAL A 106 28.64 -16.29 29.19
CA VAL A 106 27.43 -16.45 30.01
C VAL A 106 26.63 -15.15 30.16
N ASP A 107 27.28 -14.01 30.42
CA ASP A 107 26.57 -12.75 30.68
C ASP A 107 25.93 -12.18 29.41
N ARG A 108 26.66 -12.22 28.29
CA ARG A 108 26.11 -11.83 26.98
C ARG A 108 24.98 -12.76 26.54
N VAL A 109 25.08 -14.06 26.84
CA VAL A 109 23.99 -15.02 26.57
C VAL A 109 22.75 -14.69 27.40
N ASN A 110 22.89 -14.29 28.66
CA ASN A 110 21.75 -13.91 29.50
C ASN A 110 21.10 -12.60 29.04
N LEU A 111 21.90 -11.59 28.65
CA LEU A 111 21.38 -10.36 28.03
C LEU A 111 20.65 -10.67 26.72
N ASN A 112 21.18 -11.60 25.91
CA ASN A 112 20.52 -12.00 24.67
C ASN A 112 19.19 -12.73 24.92
N LYS A 113 19.09 -13.57 25.97
CA LYS A 113 17.81 -14.18 26.37
C LYS A 113 16.76 -13.13 26.77
N GLU A 114 17.17 -12.06 27.45
CA GLU A 114 16.26 -10.95 27.78
C GLU A 114 15.80 -10.23 26.50
N VAL A 115 16.72 -9.95 25.56
CA VAL A 115 16.39 -9.37 24.25
C VAL A 115 15.43 -10.27 23.44
N GLU A 116 15.64 -11.59 23.44
CA GLU A 116 14.76 -12.55 22.77
C GLU A 116 13.35 -12.56 23.39
N ALA A 117 13.26 -12.51 24.72
CA ALA A 117 11.97 -12.41 25.41
C ALA A 117 11.25 -11.08 25.09
N LEU A 118 11.98 -9.97 25.08
CA LEU A 118 11.44 -8.65 24.71
C LEU A 118 10.98 -8.62 23.24
N LYS A 119 11.71 -9.27 22.32
CA LYS A 119 11.29 -9.43 20.93
C LYS A 119 10.00 -10.23 20.83
N SER A 120 9.91 -11.36 21.54
CA SER A 120 8.68 -12.16 21.58
C SER A 120 7.49 -11.37 22.15
N GLU A 121 7.74 -10.47 23.10
CA GLU A 121 6.69 -9.64 23.66
C GLU A 121 6.23 -8.55 22.68
N ILE A 122 7.13 -7.95 21.90
CA ILE A 122 6.77 -7.07 20.78
C ILE A 122 5.88 -7.82 19.78
N ASP A 123 6.28 -9.02 19.37
CA ASP A 123 5.48 -9.85 18.45
C ASP A 123 4.11 -10.19 19.05
N ARG A 124 4.02 -10.45 20.36
CA ARG A 124 2.74 -10.67 21.07
C ARG A 124 1.87 -9.43 21.06
N ILE A 125 2.42 -8.24 21.33
CA ILE A 125 1.68 -6.96 21.29
C ILE A 125 1.17 -6.69 19.87
N ALA A 126 1.99 -6.92 18.84
CA ALA A 126 1.60 -6.75 17.44
C ALA A 126 0.40 -7.65 17.07
N ASN A 127 0.43 -8.92 17.51
CA ASN A 127 -0.60 -9.91 17.18
C ASN A 127 -1.86 -9.87 18.07
N SER A 128 -1.80 -9.25 19.26
CA SER A 128 -2.91 -9.23 20.22
C SER A 128 -3.61 -7.87 20.33
N THR A 129 -3.01 -6.80 19.81
CA THR A 129 -3.66 -5.48 19.75
C THR A 129 -4.78 -5.52 18.70
N GLN A 130 -6.02 -5.62 19.19
CA GLN A 130 -7.22 -5.68 18.37
C GLN A 130 -8.28 -4.68 18.82
N PHE A 131 -9.01 -4.11 17.85
CA PHE A 131 -10.23 -3.33 18.10
C PHE A 131 -11.38 -3.97 17.34
N ASN A 132 -12.45 -4.33 18.04
CA ASN A 132 -13.61 -5.02 17.45
C ASN A 132 -13.22 -6.24 16.56
N LYS A 133 -12.27 -7.07 17.04
CA LYS A 133 -11.72 -8.25 16.32
C LYS A 133 -10.90 -7.92 15.06
N ILE A 134 -10.57 -6.66 14.82
CA ILE A 134 -9.66 -6.23 13.76
C ILE A 134 -8.28 -6.06 14.38
N ASN A 135 -7.28 -6.80 13.87
CA ASN A 135 -5.90 -6.63 14.28
C ASN A 135 -5.36 -5.30 13.77
N LEU A 136 -4.63 -4.56 14.61
CA LEU A 136 -4.20 -3.20 14.28
C LEU A 136 -2.73 -3.11 13.87
N LEU A 137 -1.87 -3.98 14.41
CA LEU A 137 -0.41 -3.83 14.36
C LEU A 137 0.31 -4.97 13.63
N ASP A 138 -0.42 -5.86 12.96
CA ASP A 138 0.12 -7.02 12.21
C ASP A 138 0.42 -6.72 10.73
N GLY A 139 0.17 -5.48 10.29
CA GLY A 139 0.34 -5.05 8.90
C GLY A 139 -0.78 -5.49 7.95
N SER A 140 -1.81 -6.19 8.43
CA SER A 140 -2.97 -6.60 7.61
C SER A 140 -3.77 -5.39 7.10
N LEU A 141 -3.93 -4.35 7.93
CA LEU A 141 -4.58 -3.09 7.57
C LEU A 141 -3.83 -2.28 6.50
N GLY A 142 -2.53 -2.54 6.33
CA GLY A 142 -1.71 -1.87 5.32
C GLY A 142 -1.78 -2.52 3.93
N LYS A 143 -2.41 -3.70 3.81
CA LYS A 143 -2.57 -4.37 2.52
C LYS A 143 -3.86 -3.86 1.87
N PRO A 144 -3.78 -3.14 0.74
CA PRO A 144 -5.00 -2.78 0.02
C PRO A 144 -5.68 -4.07 -0.43
N GLU A 145 -6.82 -4.39 0.20
CA GLU A 145 -7.76 -5.37 -0.34
C GLU A 145 -8.14 -4.92 -1.74
N MET A 146 -7.76 -5.72 -2.74
CA MET A 146 -8.06 -5.52 -4.14
C MET A 146 -8.98 -6.64 -4.58
N SER A 147 -10.21 -6.30 -4.92
CA SER A 147 -11.19 -7.22 -5.47
C SER A 147 -11.70 -6.71 -6.82
N ALA A 148 -12.04 -7.65 -7.69
CA ALA A 148 -12.34 -7.38 -9.08
C ALA A 148 -13.60 -8.18 -9.47
N GLU A 149 -14.65 -7.47 -9.86
CA GLU A 149 -15.86 -8.03 -10.46
C GLU A 149 -15.89 -7.65 -11.93
N PHE A 150 -15.34 -8.53 -12.78
CA PHE A 150 -15.42 -8.41 -14.24
C PHE A 150 -16.36 -9.47 -14.79
N ALA A 151 -17.22 -9.09 -15.74
CA ALA A 151 -18.19 -10.01 -16.36
C ALA A 151 -17.51 -11.08 -17.22
N THR A 152 -16.38 -10.76 -17.85
CA THR A 152 -15.47 -11.74 -18.46
C THR A 152 -14.45 -12.20 -17.43
N ALA A 153 -14.10 -13.49 -17.44
CA ALA A 153 -13.19 -14.09 -16.47
C ALA A 153 -11.91 -13.26 -16.30
N ALA A 154 -11.79 -12.60 -15.15
CA ALA A 154 -10.58 -11.92 -14.72
C ALA A 154 -9.91 -12.76 -13.64
N THR A 155 -8.60 -12.95 -13.76
CA THR A 155 -7.82 -13.60 -12.70
C THR A 155 -7.11 -12.51 -11.90
N VAL A 156 -7.36 -12.48 -10.60
CA VAL A 156 -6.52 -11.74 -9.65
C VAL A 156 -5.39 -12.67 -9.24
N ALA A 157 -4.18 -12.39 -9.70
CA ALA A 157 -3.00 -13.15 -9.35
C ALA A 157 -2.13 -12.35 -8.39
N ASP A 158 -1.78 -12.98 -7.26
CA ASP A 158 -0.74 -12.50 -6.38
C ASP A 158 0.62 -12.84 -6.99
N VAL A 159 1.37 -11.81 -7.40
CA VAL A 159 2.76 -11.97 -7.82
C VAL A 159 3.61 -11.63 -6.61
N ALA A 160 4.31 -12.64 -6.07
CA ALA A 160 5.21 -12.44 -4.94
C ALA A 160 6.37 -11.49 -5.32
N ALA A 161 6.88 -10.76 -4.33
CA ALA A 161 8.07 -9.95 -4.51
C ALA A 161 9.23 -10.83 -5.00
N THR A 162 9.95 -10.37 -6.01
CA THR A 162 11.10 -11.07 -6.58
C THR A 162 12.38 -10.43 -6.06
N LYS A 163 13.33 -11.24 -5.62
CA LYS A 163 14.66 -10.77 -5.22
C LYS A 163 15.47 -10.36 -6.45
N GLY A 164 16.27 -9.31 -6.31
CA GLY A 164 17.18 -8.92 -7.37
C GLY A 164 18.31 -9.92 -7.49
N THR A 165 18.54 -10.48 -8.68
CA THR A 165 19.65 -11.42 -8.94
C THR A 165 20.61 -10.79 -9.93
N TYR A 166 21.88 -10.67 -9.57
CA TYR A 166 22.92 -10.06 -10.40
C TYR A 166 24.02 -11.08 -10.67
N THR A 167 24.26 -11.42 -11.93
CA THR A 167 25.29 -12.38 -12.31
C THR A 167 26.60 -11.69 -12.64
N ILE A 168 27.70 -12.29 -12.21
CA ILE A 168 29.07 -11.92 -12.52
C ILE A 168 29.67 -13.13 -13.24
N THR A 169 30.02 -13.00 -14.51
CA THR A 169 30.69 -14.08 -15.26
C THR A 169 32.20 -13.84 -15.23
N SER A 170 32.94 -14.79 -14.66
CA SER A 170 34.40 -14.81 -14.70
C SER A 170 34.89 -15.44 -16.01
N SER A 171 36.05 -15.01 -16.47
CA SER A 171 36.71 -15.56 -17.66
C SER A 171 38.19 -15.78 -17.39
N THR A 172 38.84 -16.56 -18.26
CA THR A 172 40.24 -16.94 -18.10
C THR A 172 41.16 -15.72 -18.18
N THR A 173 42.21 -15.71 -17.36
CA THR A 173 43.28 -14.73 -17.39
C THR A 173 44.50 -15.32 -18.09
N SER A 174 45.10 -14.58 -19.02
CA SER A 174 46.32 -14.99 -19.73
C SER A 174 47.61 -14.46 -19.11
N ASP A 175 47.53 -13.78 -17.97
CA ASP A 175 48.66 -13.08 -17.37
C ASP A 175 49.12 -13.68 -16.03
N ALA A 176 50.37 -13.40 -15.67
CA ALA A 176 51.03 -13.90 -14.46
C ALA A 176 50.23 -13.59 -13.18
N ALA A 177 50.57 -14.24 -12.06
CA ALA A 177 49.81 -14.11 -10.82
C ALA A 177 49.69 -12.64 -10.33
N SER A 178 48.58 -12.00 -10.69
CA SER A 178 48.33 -10.57 -10.47
C SER A 178 47.29 -10.38 -9.37
N ALA A 179 47.54 -9.39 -8.51
CA ALA A 179 46.53 -8.87 -7.59
C ALA A 179 45.49 -8.10 -8.40
N ASN A 180 44.23 -8.51 -8.28
CA ASN A 180 43.09 -7.91 -8.96
C ASN A 180 42.17 -7.24 -7.95
N ILE A 181 41.60 -6.10 -8.33
CA ILE A 181 40.60 -5.39 -7.52
C ILE A 181 39.27 -5.42 -8.26
N PHE A 182 38.33 -6.21 -7.75
CA PHE A 182 36.96 -6.21 -8.21
C PHE A 182 36.16 -5.14 -7.46
N LYS A 183 35.72 -4.11 -8.18
CA LYS A 183 34.87 -3.05 -7.65
C LYS A 183 33.42 -3.40 -7.87
N LEU A 184 32.65 -3.50 -6.79
CA LEU A 184 31.22 -3.68 -6.82
C LEU A 184 30.53 -2.42 -6.28
N SER A 185 29.67 -1.83 -7.10
CA SER A 185 28.87 -0.67 -6.71
C SER A 185 27.40 -1.08 -6.61
N PHE A 186 26.83 -0.93 -5.43
CA PHE A 186 25.45 -1.32 -5.14
C PHE A 186 24.73 -0.30 -4.27
N ILE A 187 23.41 -0.30 -4.35
CA ILE A 187 22.53 0.43 -3.44
C ILE A 187 22.09 -0.57 -2.36
N ASN A 188 22.21 -0.20 -1.09
CA ASN A 188 21.75 -1.03 0.02
C ASN A 188 20.25 -0.90 0.25
N GLU A 189 19.71 -1.68 1.20
CA GLU A 189 18.28 -1.67 1.56
C GLU A 189 17.77 -0.32 2.09
N LYS A 190 18.67 0.60 2.42
CA LYS A 190 18.36 1.95 2.90
C LYS A 190 18.46 3.01 1.80
N GLY A 191 18.70 2.61 0.55
CA GLY A 191 18.87 3.52 -0.58
C GLY A 191 20.25 4.19 -0.65
N GLU A 192 21.23 3.76 0.14
CA GLU A 192 22.58 4.33 0.14
C GLU A 192 23.46 3.63 -0.91
N SER A 193 24.11 4.42 -1.78
CA SER A 193 25.13 3.92 -2.70
C SER A 193 26.40 3.56 -1.92
N LYS A 194 26.82 2.30 -2.05
CA LYS A 194 28.12 1.81 -1.59
C LYS A 194 28.97 1.35 -2.76
N VAL A 195 30.27 1.61 -2.67
CA VAL A 195 31.29 1.07 -3.56
C VAL A 195 32.24 0.25 -2.70
N VAL A 196 32.42 -1.01 -3.06
CA VAL A 196 33.25 -1.96 -2.34
C VAL A 196 34.33 -2.48 -3.27
N ASP A 197 35.58 -2.28 -2.88
CA ASP A 197 36.74 -2.83 -3.56
C ASP A 197 37.06 -4.20 -2.94
N ILE A 198 37.13 -5.24 -3.76
CA ILE A 198 37.33 -6.63 -3.37
C ILE A 198 38.65 -7.11 -3.98
N ASP A 199 39.63 -7.32 -3.11
CA ASP A 199 40.92 -7.85 -3.50
C ASP A 199 40.84 -9.37 -3.71
N TYR A 200 41.29 -9.84 -4.86
CA TYR A 200 41.44 -11.26 -5.15
C TYR A 200 42.67 -11.51 -6.00
N SER A 201 43.31 -12.67 -5.84
CA SER A 201 44.47 -13.06 -6.64
C SER A 201 44.10 -14.17 -7.61
N VAL A 202 44.60 -14.08 -8.83
CA VAL A 202 44.46 -15.13 -9.85
C VAL A 202 45.83 -15.66 -10.22
N GLY A 203 45.90 -16.90 -10.70
CA GLY A 203 47.11 -17.53 -11.21
C GLY A 203 47.11 -17.60 -12.73
N ALA A 204 48.30 -17.65 -13.33
CA ALA A 204 48.50 -17.64 -14.79
C ALA A 204 47.86 -18.79 -15.56
N THR A 205 47.42 -19.85 -14.86
CA THR A 205 46.80 -21.04 -15.45
C THR A 205 45.40 -21.29 -14.90
N ASP A 206 44.84 -20.33 -14.16
CA ASP A 206 43.51 -20.49 -13.59
C ASP A 206 42.47 -20.53 -14.71
N THR A 207 41.65 -21.58 -14.67
CA THR A 207 40.43 -21.67 -15.46
C THR A 207 39.39 -20.64 -14.98
N ALA A 208 38.41 -20.30 -15.81
CA ALA A 208 37.34 -19.38 -15.43
C ALA A 208 36.61 -19.80 -14.13
N ASP A 209 36.44 -21.11 -13.90
CA ASP A 209 35.86 -21.67 -12.68
C ASP A 209 36.75 -21.44 -11.44
N GLN A 210 38.08 -21.53 -11.60
CA GLN A 210 39.03 -21.28 -10.52
C GLN A 210 39.11 -19.79 -10.17
N VAL A 211 39.06 -18.91 -11.18
CA VAL A 211 38.93 -17.46 -10.97
C VAL A 211 37.64 -17.13 -10.23
N ALA A 212 36.51 -17.70 -10.66
CA ALA A 212 35.22 -17.53 -9.99
C ALA A 212 35.23 -18.03 -8.54
N THR A 213 35.93 -19.15 -8.27
CA THR A 213 36.07 -19.67 -6.89
C THR A 213 36.82 -18.70 -5.98
N LYS A 214 37.90 -18.08 -6.48
CA LYS A 214 38.68 -17.10 -5.70
C LYS A 214 37.91 -15.80 -5.49
N LEU A 215 37.19 -15.34 -6.51
CA LEU A 215 36.34 -14.15 -6.42
C LEU A 215 35.13 -14.37 -5.50
N GLU A 216 34.50 -15.56 -5.52
CA GLU A 216 33.44 -15.94 -4.59
C GLU A 216 33.92 -15.91 -3.13
N ALA A 217 35.10 -16.48 -2.86
CA ALA A 217 35.70 -16.46 -1.53
C ALA A 217 35.95 -15.01 -1.05
N ALA A 218 36.45 -14.14 -1.93
CA ALA A 218 36.69 -12.74 -1.62
C ALA A 218 35.38 -11.95 -1.38
N LEU A 219 34.33 -12.22 -2.17
CA LEU A 219 33.00 -11.65 -1.98
C LEU A 219 32.37 -12.08 -0.65
N LYS A 220 32.50 -13.36 -0.27
CA LYS A 220 31.99 -13.91 1.00
C LYS A 220 32.78 -13.44 2.22
N ALA A 221 34.05 -13.07 2.05
CA ALA A 221 34.85 -12.49 3.13
C ALA A 221 34.46 -11.03 3.45
N ASN A 222 33.78 -10.34 2.53
CA ASN A 222 33.40 -8.95 2.71
C ASN A 222 32.05 -8.82 3.44
N SER A 223 32.07 -8.16 4.59
CA SER A 223 30.89 -7.97 5.44
C SER A 223 29.81 -7.11 4.78
N ASP A 224 30.18 -6.13 3.95
CA ASP A 224 29.23 -5.23 3.29
C ASP A 224 28.47 -5.95 2.15
N ILE A 225 29.07 -6.99 1.56
CA ILE A 225 28.41 -7.80 0.53
C ILE A 225 27.51 -8.83 1.20
N THR A 226 28.04 -9.58 2.15
CA THR A 226 27.30 -10.66 2.84
C THR A 226 26.16 -10.15 3.71
N SER A 227 26.14 -8.88 4.13
CA SER A 227 24.99 -8.29 4.80
C SER A 227 23.80 -8.07 3.87
N ASN A 228 24.05 -7.88 2.56
CA ASN A 228 23.05 -7.41 1.60
C ASN A 228 22.70 -8.45 0.53
N PHE A 229 23.66 -9.32 0.19
CA PHE A 229 23.53 -10.33 -0.86
C PHE A 229 23.89 -11.72 -0.36
N ASP A 230 23.13 -12.72 -0.83
CA ASP A 230 23.51 -14.11 -0.82
C ASP A 230 24.36 -14.41 -2.08
N VAL A 231 25.61 -14.81 -1.86
CA VAL A 231 26.57 -15.09 -2.94
C VAL A 231 26.57 -16.58 -3.23
N THR A 232 26.09 -16.96 -4.42
CA THR A 232 26.10 -18.34 -4.91
C THR A 232 26.90 -18.45 -6.21
N ARG A 233 27.30 -19.66 -6.61
CA ARG A 233 28.11 -19.90 -7.81
C ARG A 233 27.66 -21.15 -8.53
N GLU A 234 27.64 -21.08 -9.86
CA GLU A 234 27.49 -22.22 -10.77
C GLU A 234 28.55 -22.11 -11.87
N GLY A 235 29.58 -22.99 -11.82
CA GLY A 235 30.72 -22.92 -12.73
C GLY A 235 31.49 -21.59 -12.63
N ALA A 236 31.59 -20.88 -13.75
CA ALA A 236 32.25 -19.59 -13.89
C ALA A 236 31.32 -18.40 -13.60
N VAL A 237 30.06 -18.65 -13.26
CA VAL A 237 29.05 -17.61 -12.99
C VAL A 237 28.82 -17.51 -11.48
N ILE A 238 29.01 -16.32 -10.94
CA ILE A 238 28.68 -15.96 -9.56
C ILE A 238 27.35 -15.19 -9.59
N THR A 239 26.41 -15.57 -8.74
CA THR A 239 25.13 -14.90 -8.59
C THR A 239 25.07 -14.21 -7.23
N LEU A 240 24.81 -12.91 -7.26
CA LEU A 240 24.48 -12.09 -6.10
C LEU A 240 22.96 -11.97 -6.02
N GLU A 241 22.34 -12.67 -5.09
CA GLU A 241 20.91 -12.57 -4.82
C GLU A 241 20.66 -11.62 -3.65
N SER A 242 19.80 -10.63 -3.82
CA SER A 242 19.45 -9.73 -2.73
C SER A 242 18.77 -10.51 -1.59
N LYS A 243 19.15 -10.22 -0.34
CA LYS A 243 18.56 -10.87 0.83
C LYS A 243 17.09 -10.48 1.03
N THR A 244 16.76 -9.26 0.68
CA THR A 244 15.40 -8.70 0.71
C THR A 244 14.75 -8.75 -0.66
N ALA A 245 13.46 -9.11 -0.67
CA ALA A 245 12.64 -9.10 -1.88
C ALA A 245 11.92 -7.75 -1.99
N GLY A 246 11.71 -7.26 -3.22
CA GLY A 246 11.09 -5.96 -3.49
C GLY A 246 12.08 -4.89 -3.96
N THR A 247 11.60 -3.74 -4.41
CA THR A 247 12.43 -2.64 -4.95
C THR A 247 13.37 -2.04 -3.90
N ASP A 248 13.03 -2.20 -2.63
CA ASP A 248 13.88 -1.86 -1.50
C ASP A 248 15.06 -2.84 -1.34
N GLY A 249 15.07 -3.95 -2.08
CA GLY A 249 16.16 -4.91 -2.07
C GLY A 249 17.45 -4.32 -2.66
N ALA A 250 18.59 -4.74 -2.11
CA ALA A 250 19.90 -4.29 -2.58
C ALA A 250 20.09 -4.55 -4.09
N SER A 251 20.64 -3.56 -4.80
CA SER A 251 20.80 -3.61 -6.26
C SER A 251 22.21 -3.27 -6.72
N VAL A 252 22.77 -4.09 -7.61
CA VAL A 252 24.08 -3.85 -8.20
C VAL A 252 23.92 -3.03 -9.47
N TYR A 253 24.40 -1.77 -9.42
CA TYR A 253 24.30 -0.85 -10.57
C TYR A 253 25.58 -0.80 -11.40
N ALA A 254 26.72 -1.19 -10.84
CA ALA A 254 27.97 -1.32 -11.58
C ALA A 254 28.88 -2.38 -10.98
N SER A 255 29.61 -3.08 -11.83
CA SER A 255 30.75 -3.89 -11.45
C SER A 255 31.87 -3.67 -12.44
N SER A 256 33.11 -3.61 -11.94
CA SER A 256 34.29 -3.47 -12.78
C SER A 256 35.48 -4.13 -12.12
N ASN A 257 36.26 -4.87 -12.89
CA ASN A 257 37.57 -5.31 -12.44
C ASN A 257 38.61 -4.27 -12.86
N THR A 258 39.41 -3.77 -11.92
CA THR A 258 40.56 -2.94 -12.24
C THR A 258 41.81 -3.77 -12.02
N GLU A 259 42.54 -4.02 -13.09
CA GLU A 259 43.91 -4.53 -13.01
C GLU A 259 44.84 -3.36 -12.68
N GLY A 260 45.87 -3.62 -11.87
CA GLY A 260 46.98 -2.70 -11.76
C GLY A 260 47.63 -2.57 -13.13
N THR A 261 47.34 -1.47 -13.84
CA THR A 261 47.87 -1.05 -15.15
C THR A 261 47.34 -1.78 -16.40
N THR A 262 46.58 -1.02 -17.21
CA THR A 262 46.15 -1.23 -18.63
C THR A 262 44.76 -1.82 -18.89
N THR A 263 44.19 -1.38 -20.02
CA THR A 263 42.77 -1.37 -20.37
C THR A 263 42.28 -2.68 -20.99
N ALA A 264 41.07 -3.07 -20.58
CA ALA A 264 40.07 -3.91 -21.26
C ALA A 264 39.94 -5.38 -20.85
N ASN A 265 38.68 -5.69 -20.47
CA ASN A 265 38.00 -6.97 -20.45
C ASN A 265 38.48 -8.00 -19.44
N ASN A 266 37.68 -8.21 -18.38
CA ASN A 266 37.11 -9.53 -18.07
C ASN A 266 36.24 -9.54 -16.78
N VAL A 267 35.13 -8.79 -16.80
CA VAL A 267 33.85 -9.16 -16.16
C VAL A 267 32.77 -8.48 -17.02
N VAL A 268 32.03 -9.26 -17.80
CA VAL A 268 30.94 -8.74 -18.64
C VAL A 268 29.64 -8.80 -17.85
N GLY A 269 29.12 -7.62 -17.54
CA GLY A 269 27.69 -7.37 -17.33
C GLY A 269 27.10 -7.88 -16.01
N SER A 270 26.70 -6.94 -15.15
CA SER A 270 25.52 -7.12 -14.29
C SER A 270 24.29 -7.22 -15.20
N ALA A 271 24.06 -8.39 -15.80
CA ALA A 271 22.77 -8.73 -16.39
C ALA A 271 21.87 -9.20 -15.25
N GLY A 272 21.38 -8.24 -14.46
CA GLY A 272 20.57 -8.54 -13.29
C GLY A 272 19.09 -8.46 -13.58
N VAL A 273 18.33 -9.41 -13.02
CA VAL A 273 16.89 -9.21 -12.84
C VAL A 273 16.73 -8.20 -11.71
N THR A 274 16.17 -7.04 -12.01
CA THR A 274 15.88 -6.02 -11.00
C THR A 274 14.84 -6.58 -10.02
N ALA A 275 15.05 -6.33 -8.73
CA ALA A 275 14.09 -6.71 -7.71
C ALA A 275 12.74 -6.04 -7.99
N ALA A 276 11.64 -6.78 -7.79
CA ALA A 276 10.30 -6.31 -8.07
C ALA A 276 9.43 -6.52 -6.85
N ASP A 277 8.63 -5.51 -6.51
CA ASP A 277 7.69 -5.60 -5.40
C ASP A 277 6.60 -6.63 -5.66
N ALA A 278 6.01 -7.08 -4.55
CA ALA A 278 4.79 -7.85 -4.59
C ALA A 278 3.71 -7.00 -5.26
N LYS A 279 3.12 -7.51 -6.32
CA LYS A 279 2.07 -6.84 -7.06
C LYS A 279 0.88 -7.76 -7.24
N LYS A 280 -0.33 -7.20 -7.10
CA LYS A 280 -1.54 -7.87 -7.58
C LYS A 280 -1.71 -7.51 -9.05
N THR A 281 -1.68 -8.52 -9.92
CA THR A 281 -1.95 -8.33 -11.33
C THR A 281 -3.39 -8.76 -11.60
N ILE A 282 -4.15 -7.88 -12.23
CA ILE A 282 -5.47 -8.20 -12.77
C ILE A 282 -5.32 -8.30 -14.27
N VAL A 283 -5.56 -9.49 -14.81
CA VAL A 283 -5.63 -9.70 -16.26
C VAL A 283 -7.10 -9.88 -16.61
N ALA A 284 -7.67 -8.89 -17.27
CA ALA A 284 -8.99 -8.97 -17.89
C ALA A 284 -8.81 -8.98 -19.41
N THR A 285 -9.43 -9.93 -20.11
CA THR A 285 -9.34 -10.04 -21.58
C THR A 285 -10.07 -8.89 -22.29
N ALA A 286 -11.14 -8.38 -21.68
CA ALA A 286 -11.84 -7.17 -22.10
C ALA A 286 -12.44 -6.50 -20.86
N VAL A 287 -12.54 -5.18 -20.88
CA VAL A 287 -13.28 -4.40 -19.88
C VAL A 287 -14.57 -3.93 -20.52
N ILE A 288 -15.69 -4.21 -19.88
CA ILE A 288 -17.02 -3.83 -20.36
C ILE A 288 -17.71 -2.88 -19.38
N LYS A 289 -18.82 -2.28 -19.82
CA LYS A 289 -19.62 -1.40 -18.97
C LYS A 289 -20.16 -2.15 -17.74
N GLY A 290 -20.03 -1.53 -16.57
CA GLY A 290 -20.49 -2.08 -15.30
C GLY A 290 -19.50 -2.99 -14.59
N ASP A 291 -18.33 -3.25 -15.18
CA ASP A 291 -17.24 -3.93 -14.47
C ASP A 291 -16.74 -3.06 -13.31
N LYS A 292 -16.36 -3.71 -12.20
CA LYS A 292 -15.96 -3.04 -10.96
C LYS A 292 -14.61 -3.53 -10.48
N LEU A 293 -13.78 -2.57 -10.08
CA LEU A 293 -12.51 -2.81 -9.42
C LEU A 293 -12.52 -2.08 -8.08
N SER A 294 -12.42 -2.82 -6.99
CA SER A 294 -12.33 -2.26 -5.65
C SER A 294 -10.90 -2.31 -5.17
N ILE A 295 -10.34 -1.16 -4.79
CA ILE A 295 -8.99 -1.05 -4.24
C ILE A 295 -9.08 -0.22 -2.96
N ALA A 296 -8.60 -0.78 -1.84
CA ALA A 296 -8.56 -0.08 -0.55
C ALA A 296 -9.92 0.53 -0.14
N GLY A 297 -11.01 -0.21 -0.40
CA GLY A 297 -12.38 0.21 -0.08
C GLY A 297 -13.01 1.22 -1.04
N LYS A 298 -12.29 1.70 -2.05
CA LYS A 298 -12.83 2.52 -3.15
C LYS A 298 -13.22 1.64 -4.33
N THR A 299 -14.45 1.80 -4.83
CA THR A 299 -14.93 1.06 -6.00
C THR A 299 -14.82 1.92 -7.25
N TYR A 300 -14.07 1.44 -8.24
CA TYR A 300 -13.92 2.00 -9.58
C TYR A 300 -14.85 1.24 -10.52
N GLU A 301 -15.77 1.93 -11.17
CA GLU A 301 -16.75 1.33 -12.07
C GLU A 301 -16.51 1.81 -13.49
N PHE A 302 -16.37 0.86 -14.42
CA PHE A 302 -16.11 1.15 -15.81
C PHE A 302 -17.40 1.53 -16.55
N TYR A 303 -17.37 2.65 -17.26
CA TYR A 303 -18.49 3.14 -18.04
C TYR A 303 -18.08 3.42 -19.49
N ASP A 304 -19.02 3.21 -20.40
CA ASP A 304 -18.84 3.55 -21.81
C ASP A 304 -19.18 5.04 -22.02
N PRO A 305 -18.22 5.90 -22.41
CA PRO A 305 -18.48 7.32 -22.65
C PRO A 305 -19.40 7.58 -23.85
N ALA A 306 -19.58 6.62 -24.76
CA ALA A 306 -20.48 6.74 -25.91
C ALA A 306 -21.94 6.37 -25.58
N ASP A 307 -22.19 5.66 -24.48
CA ASP A 307 -23.52 5.22 -24.06
C ASP A 307 -24.07 6.09 -22.93
N SER A 308 -25.03 6.97 -23.25
CA SER A 308 -25.71 7.84 -22.27
C SER A 308 -26.48 7.10 -21.16
N THR A 309 -26.69 5.78 -21.30
CA THR A 309 -27.28 4.92 -20.27
C THR A 309 -26.24 4.32 -19.32
N SER A 310 -24.96 4.41 -19.65
CA SER A 310 -23.85 3.95 -18.82
C SER A 310 -23.59 4.93 -17.68
N LYS A 311 -24.30 4.74 -16.57
CA LYS A 311 -24.14 5.55 -15.35
C LYS A 311 -23.39 4.78 -14.29
N VAL A 312 -22.47 5.47 -13.65
CA VAL A 312 -21.75 5.00 -12.46
C VAL A 312 -22.68 5.11 -11.26
N ALA A 313 -22.68 4.10 -10.39
CA ALA A 313 -23.51 4.15 -9.18
C ALA A 313 -23.05 5.26 -8.22
N ASP A 314 -23.99 5.86 -7.49
CA ASP A 314 -23.68 6.90 -6.51
C ASP A 314 -22.69 6.38 -5.46
N GLY A 315 -21.53 7.03 -5.36
CA GLY A 315 -20.43 6.66 -4.47
C GLY A 315 -19.28 5.90 -5.14
N ASN A 316 -19.45 5.42 -6.37
CA ASN A 316 -18.38 4.80 -7.15
C ASN A 316 -17.59 5.84 -7.96
N ILE A 317 -16.33 5.54 -8.25
CA ILE A 317 -15.47 6.36 -9.10
C ILE A 317 -15.59 5.87 -10.53
N GLY A 318 -16.03 6.75 -11.44
CA GLY A 318 -16.18 6.41 -12.85
C GLY A 318 -14.85 6.32 -13.59
N VAL A 319 -14.62 5.20 -14.28
CA VAL A 319 -13.49 5.02 -15.20
C VAL A 319 -14.03 4.86 -16.62
N ALA A 320 -13.64 5.74 -17.53
CA ALA A 320 -14.06 5.66 -18.93
C ALA A 320 -13.34 4.50 -19.64
N ILE A 321 -14.08 3.65 -20.33
CA ILE A 321 -13.52 2.61 -21.19
C ILE A 321 -12.81 3.28 -22.38
N GLY A 322 -11.55 2.94 -22.60
CA GLY A 322 -10.75 3.43 -23.72
C GLY A 322 -11.06 2.72 -25.02
N ALA A 323 -10.51 3.22 -26.14
CA ALA A 323 -10.66 2.58 -27.45
C ALA A 323 -10.03 1.18 -27.51
N ASP A 324 -9.06 0.92 -26.65
CA ASP A 324 -8.35 -0.34 -26.46
C ASP A 324 -8.07 -0.59 -24.96
N ALA A 325 -7.42 -1.73 -24.68
CA ALA A 325 -7.04 -2.11 -23.31
C ALA A 325 -6.07 -1.10 -22.68
N ASP A 326 -5.12 -0.56 -23.46
CA ASP A 326 -4.13 0.40 -22.98
C ASP A 326 -4.77 1.75 -22.62
N GLY A 327 -5.73 2.21 -23.41
CA GLY A 327 -6.52 3.41 -23.11
C GLY A 327 -7.38 3.24 -21.86
N SER A 328 -7.96 2.06 -21.65
CA SER A 328 -8.72 1.74 -20.44
C SER A 328 -7.83 1.72 -19.19
N ASN A 329 -6.62 1.14 -19.31
CA ASN A 329 -5.61 1.13 -18.25
C ASN A 329 -5.10 2.54 -17.94
N ALA A 330 -4.88 3.39 -18.95
CA ALA A 330 -4.47 4.78 -18.75
C ALA A 330 -5.54 5.60 -18.01
N ASN A 331 -6.82 5.40 -18.36
CA ASN A 331 -7.93 6.04 -17.68
C ASN A 331 -8.08 5.57 -16.23
N LEU A 332 -7.91 4.27 -15.97
CA LEU A 332 -7.88 3.72 -14.62
C LEU A 332 -6.72 4.30 -13.81
N LEU A 333 -5.51 4.37 -14.38
CA LEU A 333 -4.34 4.95 -13.72
C LEU A 333 -4.54 6.44 -13.41
N ALA A 334 -5.18 7.19 -14.31
CA ALA A 334 -5.53 8.58 -14.07
C ALA A 334 -6.56 8.73 -12.92
N ALA A 335 -7.56 7.84 -12.85
CA ALA A 335 -8.53 7.82 -11.76
C ALA A 335 -7.87 7.48 -10.41
N LEU A 336 -6.99 6.48 -10.39
CA LEU A 336 -6.20 6.10 -9.21
C LEU A 336 -5.35 7.26 -8.69
N LYS A 337 -4.58 7.92 -9.57
CA LYS A 337 -3.74 9.08 -9.22
C LYS A 337 -4.56 10.25 -8.67
N LYS A 338 -5.71 10.53 -9.28
CA LYS A 338 -6.60 11.64 -8.85
C LYS A 338 -7.21 11.39 -7.48
N GLU A 339 -7.53 10.14 -7.18
CA GLU A 339 -8.20 9.72 -5.95
C GLU A 339 -7.23 9.39 -4.81
N GLY A 340 -5.94 9.67 -4.97
CA GLY A 340 -4.90 9.36 -3.98
C GLY A 340 -4.65 7.86 -3.81
N GLY A 341 -5.19 7.03 -4.70
CA GLY A 341 -4.92 5.61 -4.78
C GLY A 341 -3.55 5.40 -5.41
N ILE A 342 -2.52 5.30 -4.56
CA ILE A 342 -1.17 4.82 -4.89
C ILE A 342 -0.47 5.70 -5.95
N VAL A 343 0.26 6.70 -5.45
CA VAL A 343 1.24 7.46 -6.22
C VAL A 343 2.56 6.69 -6.21
N ASN A 344 3.01 6.27 -7.39
CA ASN A 344 4.32 5.68 -7.71
C ASN A 344 4.69 4.35 -6.99
N VAL A 345 4.71 3.28 -7.79
CA VAL A 345 5.87 2.37 -7.83
C VAL A 345 6.71 2.83 -9.01
#